data_AF-A0A2K3P1L6-F1
#
_entry.id   AF-A0A2K3P1L6-F1
#
_cell.length_a   1.000
_cell.length_b   1.000
_cell.length_c   1.000
_cell.angle_alpha   90.00
_cell.angle_beta   90.00
_cell.angle_gamma   90.00
#
_symmetry.space_group_name_H-M   'P 1'
#
loop_
_entity.id
_entity.type
_entity.pdbx_description
1 polymer ?
#
loop_
_entity_poly.entity_id
_entity_poly.type
_entity_poly.pdbx_seq_one_letter_code
_entity_poly.pdbx_strand_id
1 'polypeptide(L)'
;MADFVFYQFAFAAITLVLLAGSLLGRINFFAWMLFVPMWLTFSYTIGAFTIWGNGFLEGKIIDYAGGFVIHLSSGVAGFTAAYWVGPRTSDDRKNFPPNNIIHMLGGAGFLWMGWTGFNGGAPFQVGEITSIAIFNTHLCTATSILVWISLDMIVYKKGSLIGSVQGMMTGLVCITPGAGLVDPWAAILMGALSGSIPCHIVDLRMKEEDLEVGDDAIHGEEAYVLWGDGESMILPLRLHKSTSTILSISHQRHSIPINKIDE
;
A
#
# COMPACT_ATOMS: atom_id res chain seq x y z
N MET A 1 10.08 0.40 30.69
CA MET A 1 8.61 0.59 30.78
C MET A 1 8.08 1.58 29.75
N ALA A 2 8.57 2.83 29.68
CA ALA A 2 8.05 3.81 28.73
C ALA A 2 8.32 3.43 27.26
N ASP A 3 9.51 2.88 27.00
CA ASP A 3 9.94 2.26 25.75
C ASP A 3 9.01 1.14 25.28
N PHE A 4 8.71 0.17 26.16
CA PHE A 4 7.80 -0.93 25.87
C PHE A 4 6.38 -0.43 25.55
N VAL A 5 5.87 0.51 26.36
CA VAL A 5 4.53 1.11 26.14
C VAL A 5 4.47 1.81 24.79
N PHE A 6 5.48 2.60 24.43
CA PHE A 6 5.52 3.29 23.15
C PHE A 6 5.63 2.31 21.97
N TYR A 7 6.45 1.27 22.10
CA TYR A 7 6.61 0.25 21.06
C TYR A 7 5.31 -0.50 20.79
N GLN A 8 4.61 -0.95 21.84
CA GLN A 8 3.32 -1.61 21.72
C GLN A 8 2.22 -0.66 21.22
N PHE A 9 2.27 0.62 21.60
CA PHE A 9 1.40 1.65 21.04
C PHE A 9 1.59 1.80 19.53
N ALA A 10 2.83 1.82 19.03
CA ALA A 10 3.11 1.93 17.60
C ALA A 10 2.53 0.75 16.82
N PHE A 11 2.62 -0.47 17.36
CA PHE A 11 2.00 -1.67 16.80
C PHE A 11 0.48 -1.56 16.75
N ALA A 12 -0.13 -1.07 17.82
CA ALA A 12 -1.57 -0.85 17.88
C ALA A 12 -2.04 0.20 16.85
N ALA A 13 -1.28 1.29 16.72
CA ALA A 13 -1.58 2.38 15.79
C ALA A 13 -1.49 1.93 14.32
N ILE A 14 -0.41 1.25 13.93
CA ILE A 14 -0.25 0.80 12.53
C ILE A 14 -1.28 -0.26 12.15
N THR A 15 -1.70 -1.12 13.09
CA THR A 15 -2.78 -2.10 12.86
C THR A 15 -4.09 -1.44 12.40
N LEU A 16 -4.45 -0.31 13.03
CA LEU A 16 -5.62 0.47 12.63
C LEU A 16 -5.44 1.13 11.27
N VAL A 17 -4.23 1.59 10.94
CA VAL A 17 -3.92 2.17 9.62
C VAL A 17 -4.04 1.12 8.52
N LEU A 18 -3.57 -0.11 8.75
CA LEU A 18 -3.72 -1.23 7.82
C LEU A 18 -5.20 -1.55 7.57
N LEU A 19 -5.99 -1.63 8.64
CA LEU A 19 -7.43 -1.85 8.56
C LEU A 19 -8.11 -0.71 7.79
N ALA A 20 -7.77 0.55 8.08
CA ALA A 20 -8.33 1.73 7.44
C ALA A 20 -8.18 1.71 5.92
N GLY A 21 -7.09 1.12 5.41
CA GLY A 21 -6.85 0.95 3.97
C GLY A 21 -8.01 0.29 3.22
N SER A 22 -8.71 -0.64 3.86
CA SER A 22 -9.90 -1.30 3.30
C SER A 22 -11.15 -0.40 3.24
N LEU A 23 -11.16 0.74 3.93
CA LEU A 23 -12.31 1.62 4.11
C LEU A 23 -12.12 3.01 3.50
N LEU A 24 -10.92 3.31 2.99
CA LEU A 24 -10.57 4.61 2.41
C LEU A 24 -11.52 5.00 1.28
N GLY A 25 -12.01 6.24 1.36
CA GLY A 25 -12.89 6.88 0.37
C GLY A 25 -14.37 6.50 0.47
N ARG A 26 -14.79 5.71 1.47
CA ARG A 26 -16.20 5.27 1.57
C ARG A 26 -16.78 5.16 2.99
N ILE A 27 -15.95 5.15 4.04
CA ILE A 27 -16.46 5.19 5.41
C ILE A 27 -16.70 6.62 5.88
N ASN A 28 -17.76 6.82 6.68
CA ASN A 28 -17.99 8.09 7.37
C ASN A 28 -16.98 8.30 8.51
N PHE A 29 -16.44 9.51 8.64
CA PHE A 29 -15.44 9.84 9.66
C PHE A 29 -15.92 9.60 11.10
N PHE A 30 -17.18 9.93 11.42
CA PHE A 30 -17.75 9.65 12.74
C PHE A 30 -17.88 8.16 13.02
N ALA A 31 -18.25 7.36 12.01
CA ALA A 31 -18.28 5.91 12.14
C ALA A 31 -16.87 5.37 12.42
N TRP A 32 -15.85 5.91 11.74
CA TRP A 32 -14.44 5.56 11.98
C TRP A 32 -13.99 5.93 13.41
N MET A 33 -14.31 7.14 13.88
CA MET A 33 -13.98 7.59 15.25
C MET A 33 -14.58 6.71 16.35
N LEU A 34 -15.76 6.13 16.11
CA LEU A 34 -16.38 5.18 17.04
C LEU A 34 -15.78 3.77 16.88
N PHE A 35 -15.57 3.34 15.64
CA PHE A 35 -15.02 2.02 15.34
C PHE A 35 -13.63 1.81 15.93
N VAL A 36 -12.74 2.79 15.78
CA VAL A 36 -11.35 2.70 16.24
C VAL A 36 -11.22 2.29 17.71
N PRO A 37 -11.76 3.02 18.70
CA PRO A 37 -11.62 2.65 20.11
C PRO A 37 -12.33 1.32 20.42
N MET A 38 -13.48 1.04 19.81
CA MET A 38 -14.17 -0.23 20.02
C MET A 38 -13.35 -1.41 19.52
N TRP A 39 -12.83 -1.34 18.29
CA TRP A 39 -12.04 -2.42 17.71
C TRP A 39 -10.70 -2.57 18.44
N LEU A 40 -10.06 -1.46 18.81
CA LEU A 40 -8.82 -1.48 19.57
C LEU A 40 -9.03 -2.20 20.92
N THR A 41 -10.08 -1.86 21.67
CA THR A 41 -10.36 -2.46 22.98
C THR A 41 -10.84 -3.91 22.89
N PHE A 42 -11.80 -4.20 22.02
CA PHE A 42 -12.49 -5.50 22.01
C PHE A 42 -11.89 -6.52 21.04
N SER A 43 -10.99 -6.11 20.14
CA SER A 43 -10.32 -7.02 19.20
C SER A 43 -8.81 -6.98 19.39
N TYR A 44 -8.16 -5.84 19.14
CA TYR A 44 -6.70 -5.76 19.16
C TYR A 44 -6.11 -6.07 20.54
N THR A 45 -6.59 -5.40 21.60
CA THR A 45 -6.08 -5.61 22.95
C THR A 45 -6.31 -7.04 23.44
N ILE A 46 -7.45 -7.65 23.11
CA ILE A 46 -7.73 -9.05 23.46
C ILE A 46 -6.77 -9.98 22.71
N GLY A 47 -6.55 -9.77 21.41
CA GLY A 47 -5.61 -10.56 20.61
C GLY A 47 -4.17 -10.42 21.08
N ALA A 48 -3.70 -9.18 21.30
CA ALA A 48 -2.37 -8.88 21.81
C ALA A 48 -2.15 -9.50 23.20
N PHE A 49 -3.10 -9.36 24.13
CA PHE A 49 -2.99 -10.00 25.44
C PHE A 49 -2.97 -11.53 25.34
N THR A 50 -3.81 -12.10 24.47
CA THR A 50 -3.93 -13.55 24.27
C THR A 50 -2.60 -14.20 23.85
N ILE A 51 -1.81 -13.51 23.02
CA ILE A 51 -0.59 -14.04 22.40
C ILE A 51 0.70 -13.52 23.06
N TRP A 52 0.74 -12.23 23.45
CA TRP A 52 1.94 -11.55 23.95
C TRP A 52 1.86 -11.10 25.42
N GLY A 53 0.69 -11.22 26.06
CA GLY A 53 0.42 -10.58 27.36
C GLY A 53 0.13 -11.55 28.51
N ASN A 54 0.68 -12.76 28.52
CA ASN A 54 0.30 -13.84 29.46
C ASN A 54 -1.12 -14.40 29.26
N GLY A 55 -1.62 -14.36 28.03
CA GLY A 55 -2.87 -15.01 27.66
C GLY A 55 -2.72 -16.51 27.37
N PHE A 56 -3.83 -17.16 27.03
CA PHE A 56 -3.87 -18.63 26.91
C PHE A 56 -3.13 -19.21 25.70
N LEU A 57 -2.70 -18.38 24.73
CA LEU A 57 -1.92 -18.78 23.55
C LEU A 57 -0.43 -18.40 23.64
N GLU A 58 -0.03 -17.72 24.72
CA GLU A 58 1.38 -17.42 24.96
C GLU A 58 2.21 -18.71 25.00
N GLY A 59 3.31 -18.73 24.27
CA GLY A 59 4.19 -19.89 24.15
C GLY A 59 3.60 -21.08 23.36
N LYS A 60 2.36 -21.00 22.89
CA LYS A 60 1.70 -22.06 22.08
C LYS A 60 1.64 -21.73 20.59
N ILE A 61 1.72 -20.45 20.24
CA ILE A 61 1.74 -19.97 18.87
C ILE A 61 3.00 -19.12 18.68
N ILE A 62 3.60 -19.22 17.49
CA ILE A 62 4.71 -18.40 17.08
C ILE A 62 4.16 -17.12 16.45
N ASP A 63 4.38 -15.99 17.12
CA ASP A 63 4.11 -14.66 16.58
C ASP A 63 5.19 -13.67 17.05
N TYR A 64 6.31 -13.66 16.33
CA TYR A 64 7.50 -12.90 16.73
C TYR A 64 7.26 -11.39 16.77
N ALA A 65 6.64 -10.80 15.74
CA ALA A 65 6.43 -9.35 15.66
C ALA A 65 5.03 -8.92 15.19
N GLY A 66 4.07 -9.84 15.00
CA GLY A 66 2.66 -9.47 14.73
C GLY A 66 2.05 -10.06 13.47
N GLY A 67 2.49 -11.24 13.03
CA GLY A 67 1.78 -11.98 11.98
C GLY A 67 0.31 -12.21 12.32
N PHE A 68 0.00 -12.60 13.56
CA PHE A 68 -1.38 -12.80 14.01
C PHE A 68 -1.98 -11.52 14.58
N VAL A 69 -1.30 -10.90 15.56
CA VAL A 69 -1.84 -9.77 16.31
C VAL A 69 -2.06 -8.53 15.43
N ILE A 70 -1.24 -8.33 14.40
CA ILE A 70 -1.26 -7.13 13.55
C ILE A 70 -1.82 -7.47 12.17
N HIS A 71 -1.14 -8.33 11.41
CA HIS A 71 -1.44 -8.50 9.99
C HIS A 71 -2.70 -9.33 9.74
N LEU A 72 -2.81 -10.50 10.37
CA LEU A 72 -4.01 -11.32 10.21
C LEU A 72 -5.24 -10.63 10.82
N SER A 73 -5.10 -10.05 12.02
CA SER A 73 -6.21 -9.37 12.68
C SER A 73 -6.75 -8.19 11.87
N SER A 74 -5.88 -7.29 11.40
CA SER A 74 -6.28 -6.14 10.58
C SER A 74 -6.76 -6.55 9.19
N GLY A 75 -6.16 -7.59 8.59
CA GLY A 75 -6.58 -8.13 7.30
C GLY A 75 -8.00 -8.70 7.36
N VAL A 76 -8.30 -9.55 8.35
CA VAL A 76 -9.64 -10.12 8.55
C VAL A 76 -10.65 -9.04 8.92
N ALA A 77 -10.28 -8.10 9.80
CA ALA A 77 -11.15 -7.00 10.18
C ALA A 77 -11.43 -6.07 9.00
N GLY A 78 -10.42 -5.76 8.19
CA GLY A 78 -10.55 -4.92 6.99
C GLY A 78 -11.41 -5.60 5.92
N PHE A 79 -11.21 -6.89 5.67
CA PHE A 79 -12.07 -7.67 4.77
C PHE A 79 -13.53 -7.66 5.23
N THR A 80 -13.76 -7.93 6.52
CA THR A 80 -15.10 -7.94 7.13
C THR A 80 -15.73 -6.55 7.06
N ALA A 81 -14.99 -5.50 7.42
CA ALA A 81 -15.49 -4.13 7.39
C ALA A 81 -15.80 -3.67 5.96
N ALA A 82 -14.97 -4.04 4.98
CA ALA A 82 -15.23 -3.75 3.57
C ALA A 82 -16.51 -4.42 3.05
N TYR A 83 -16.81 -5.64 3.51
CA TYR A 83 -18.07 -6.30 3.20
C TYR A 83 -19.28 -5.54 3.76
N TRP A 84 -19.24 -5.13 5.04
CA TRP A 84 -20.35 -4.44 5.70
C TRP A 84 -20.55 -3.00 5.22
N VAL A 85 -19.46 -2.25 4.97
CA VAL A 85 -19.54 -0.88 4.43
C VAL A 85 -19.98 -0.88 2.96
N GLY A 86 -19.65 -1.95 2.23
CA GLY A 86 -20.02 -2.11 0.83
C GLY A 86 -19.03 -1.46 -0.16
N PRO A 87 -19.31 -1.61 -1.46
CA PRO A 87 -18.43 -1.12 -2.53
C PRO A 87 -18.43 0.42 -2.61
N ARG A 88 -17.36 1.01 -3.19
CA ARG A 88 -17.34 2.43 -3.58
C ARG A 88 -18.43 2.73 -4.61
N THR A 89 -18.70 4.01 -4.90
CA THR A 89 -19.68 4.39 -5.92
C THR A 89 -19.35 3.81 -7.29
N SER A 90 -20.34 3.68 -8.19
CA SER A 90 -20.12 3.12 -9.53
C SER A 90 -19.11 3.91 -10.35
N ASP A 91 -19.06 5.22 -10.15
CA ASP A 91 -18.19 6.12 -10.91
C ASP A 91 -16.74 6.00 -10.44
N ASP A 92 -16.53 5.95 -9.12
CA ASP A 92 -15.22 5.65 -8.54
C ASP A 92 -14.72 4.29 -9.01
N ARG A 93 -15.57 3.26 -9.10
CA ARG A 93 -15.11 1.93 -9.56
C ARG A 93 -14.70 1.89 -11.03
N LYS A 94 -15.22 2.79 -11.86
CA LYS A 94 -14.88 2.84 -13.30
C LYS A 94 -13.58 3.58 -13.55
N ASN A 95 -13.32 4.64 -12.78
CA ASN A 95 -12.19 5.53 -12.96
C ASN A 95 -11.58 5.93 -11.60
N PHE A 96 -10.55 5.22 -11.16
CA PHE A 96 -9.81 5.51 -9.93
C PHE A 96 -8.29 5.40 -10.12
N PRO A 97 -7.70 6.21 -11.01
CA PRO A 97 -6.27 6.20 -11.22
C PRO A 97 -5.54 6.68 -9.95
N PRO A 98 -4.29 6.25 -9.73
CA PRO A 98 -3.48 6.76 -8.63
C PRO A 98 -3.24 8.25 -8.85
N ASN A 99 -3.50 9.06 -7.83
CA ASN A 99 -3.31 10.51 -7.94
C ASN A 99 -1.83 10.94 -7.87
N ASN A 100 -0.97 10.16 -7.22
CA ASN A 100 0.46 10.45 -7.08
C ASN A 100 1.27 9.18 -6.72
N ILE A 101 1.96 8.63 -7.73
CA ILE A 101 2.74 7.40 -7.59
C ILE A 101 4.06 7.64 -6.85
N ILE A 102 4.68 8.82 -7.00
CA ILE A 102 5.89 9.20 -6.27
C ILE A 102 5.63 9.24 -4.75
N HIS A 103 4.47 9.76 -4.33
CA HIS A 103 4.11 9.81 -2.93
C HIS A 103 3.87 8.42 -2.35
N MET A 104 3.24 7.53 -3.13
CA MET A 104 3.05 6.13 -2.76
C MET A 104 4.40 5.42 -2.56
N LEU A 105 5.38 5.65 -3.44
CA LEU A 105 6.73 5.10 -3.30
C LEU A 105 7.49 5.67 -2.12
N GLY A 106 7.35 6.97 -1.82
CA GLY A 106 7.88 7.56 -0.60
C GLY A 106 7.33 6.86 0.64
N GLY A 107 6.01 6.63 0.69
CA GLY A 107 5.36 5.86 1.75
C GLY A 107 5.87 4.42 1.85
N ALA A 108 6.03 3.74 0.71
CA ALA A 108 6.58 2.38 0.65
C ALA A 108 8.01 2.32 1.22
N GLY A 109 8.87 3.28 0.87
CA GLY A 109 10.23 3.39 1.39
C GLY A 109 10.27 3.63 2.91
N PHE A 110 9.43 4.53 3.42
CA PHE A 110 9.30 4.76 4.87
C PHE A 110 8.82 3.52 5.61
N LEU A 111 7.89 2.78 5.01
CA LEU A 111 7.34 1.56 5.62
C LEU A 111 8.39 0.45 5.68
N TRP A 112 9.15 0.22 4.61
CA TRP A 112 10.23 -0.76 4.60
C TRP A 112 11.31 -0.39 5.63
N MET A 113 11.76 0.87 5.63
CA MET A 113 12.73 1.35 6.63
C MET A 113 12.19 1.18 8.06
N GLY A 114 10.94 1.58 8.31
CA GLY A 114 10.26 1.42 9.60
C GLY A 114 10.13 -0.05 10.03
N TRP A 115 10.00 -0.97 9.08
CA TRP A 115 9.91 -2.40 9.36
C TRP A 115 11.19 -2.99 9.98
N THR A 116 12.33 -2.32 9.78
CA THR A 116 13.58 -2.66 10.49
C THR A 116 13.39 -2.48 12.00
N GLY A 117 12.75 -1.40 12.44
CA GLY A 117 12.38 -1.20 13.84
C GLY A 117 11.24 -2.09 14.29
N PHE A 118 10.29 -2.38 13.39
CA PHE A 118 9.16 -3.26 13.66
C PHE A 118 9.62 -4.69 13.99
N ASN A 119 10.38 -5.35 13.11
CA ASN A 119 10.86 -6.71 13.39
C ASN A 119 12.12 -6.72 14.27
N GLY A 120 13.06 -5.80 14.05
CA GLY A 120 14.30 -5.74 14.83
C GLY A 120 14.09 -5.31 16.28
N GLY A 121 13.05 -4.52 16.57
CA GLY A 121 12.74 -4.08 17.94
C GLY A 121 11.99 -5.10 18.79
N ALA A 122 11.45 -6.16 18.17
CA ALA A 122 10.55 -7.12 18.84
C ALA A 122 11.20 -7.87 20.02
N PRO A 123 12.53 -8.13 20.04
CA PRO A 123 13.20 -8.72 21.20
C PRO A 123 13.34 -7.77 22.41
N PHE A 124 13.04 -6.47 22.25
CA PHE A 124 13.28 -5.43 23.27
C PHE A 124 14.74 -5.34 23.75
N GLN A 125 15.69 -5.83 22.96
CA GLN A 125 17.11 -5.82 23.26
C GLN A 125 17.94 -5.83 21.99
N VAL A 126 19.23 -5.53 22.13
CA VAL A 126 20.21 -5.66 21.04
C VAL A 126 20.92 -7.01 21.18
N GLY A 127 21.01 -7.77 20.10
CA GLY A 127 21.68 -9.07 20.11
C GLY A 127 21.57 -9.78 18.77
N GLU A 128 21.98 -11.04 18.77
CA GLU A 128 21.99 -11.89 17.56
C GLU A 128 20.59 -12.05 16.94
N ILE A 129 19.56 -12.27 17.78
CA ILE A 129 18.16 -12.39 17.33
C ILE A 129 17.70 -11.11 16.61
N THR A 130 18.07 -9.94 17.15
CA THR A 130 17.78 -8.64 16.52
C THR A 130 18.44 -8.52 15.15
N SER A 131 19.71 -8.90 15.04
CA SER A 131 20.45 -8.90 13.77
C SER A 131 19.83 -9.85 12.75
N ILE A 132 19.46 -11.06 13.16
CA ILE A 132 18.80 -12.05 12.30
C ILE A 132 17.42 -11.52 11.85
N ALA A 133 16.64 -10.93 12.76
CA ALA A 133 15.33 -10.36 12.43
C ALA A 133 15.40 -9.26 11.39
N ILE A 134 16.37 -8.34 11.53
CA ILE A 134 16.59 -7.29 10.55
C ILE A 134 17.02 -7.91 9.21
N PHE A 135 17.99 -8.82 9.23
CA PHE A 135 18.51 -9.45 8.01
C PHE A 135 17.42 -10.20 7.25
N ASN A 136 16.66 -11.06 7.93
CA ASN A 136 15.56 -11.82 7.36
C ASN A 136 14.46 -10.92 6.81
N THR A 137 14.17 -9.80 7.48
CA THR A 137 13.19 -8.81 7.00
C THR A 137 13.56 -8.29 5.62
N HIS A 138 14.82 -7.87 5.44
CA HIS A 138 15.32 -7.37 4.16
C HIS A 138 15.43 -8.48 3.11
N LEU A 139 15.93 -9.64 3.49
CA LEU A 139 16.15 -10.77 2.58
C LEU A 139 14.83 -11.33 2.01
N CYS A 140 13.83 -11.55 2.88
CA CYS A 140 12.50 -11.99 2.47
C CYS A 140 11.81 -10.95 1.56
N THR A 141 11.87 -9.67 1.96
CA THR A 141 11.25 -8.58 1.19
C THR A 141 11.88 -8.42 -0.19
N ALA A 142 13.22 -8.41 -0.28
CA ALA A 142 13.92 -8.33 -1.55
C ALA A 142 13.57 -9.51 -2.48
N THR A 143 13.51 -10.72 -1.91
CA THR A 143 13.13 -11.92 -2.68
C THR A 143 11.68 -11.82 -3.18
N SER A 144 10.76 -11.37 -2.32
CA SER A 144 9.35 -11.18 -2.67
C SER A 144 9.15 -10.16 -3.80
N ILE A 145 9.88 -9.04 -3.77
CA ILE A 145 9.88 -8.04 -4.85
C ILE A 145 10.40 -8.66 -6.16
N LEU A 146 11.55 -9.35 -6.11
CA LEU A 146 12.14 -9.96 -7.30
C LEU A 146 11.21 -11.00 -7.93
N VAL A 147 10.56 -11.82 -7.12
CA VAL A 147 9.59 -12.80 -7.60
C VAL A 147 8.37 -12.11 -8.20
N TRP A 148 7.83 -11.09 -7.55
CA TRP A 148 6.66 -10.36 -8.07
C TRP A 148 6.96 -9.71 -9.42
N ILE A 149 8.06 -8.95 -9.53
CA ILE A 149 8.47 -8.30 -10.78
C ILE A 149 8.76 -9.35 -11.86
N SER A 150 9.37 -10.49 -11.51
CA SER A 150 9.61 -11.58 -12.45
C SER A 150 8.31 -12.16 -13.00
N LEU A 151 7.31 -12.37 -12.14
CA LEU A 151 5.99 -12.83 -12.56
C LEU A 151 5.28 -11.79 -13.43
N ASP A 152 5.37 -10.50 -13.08
CA ASP A 152 4.84 -9.41 -13.90
C ASP A 152 5.47 -9.43 -15.31
N MET A 153 6.79 -9.56 -15.40
CA MET A 153 7.50 -9.65 -16.68
C MET A 153 7.14 -10.92 -17.47
N ILE A 154 6.92 -12.05 -16.81
CA ILE A 154 6.56 -13.32 -17.49
C ILE A 154 5.16 -13.23 -18.07
N VAL A 155 4.18 -12.79 -17.27
CA VAL A 155 2.76 -12.79 -17.58
C VAL A 155 2.38 -11.60 -18.48
N TYR A 156 2.87 -10.41 -18.14
CA TYR A 156 2.46 -9.15 -18.77
C TYR A 156 3.54 -8.51 -19.65
N LYS A 157 4.73 -9.10 -19.74
CA LYS A 157 5.87 -8.62 -20.55
C LYS A 157 6.45 -7.27 -20.12
N LYS A 158 5.98 -6.71 -19.00
CA LYS A 158 6.45 -5.46 -18.41
C LYS A 158 6.49 -5.60 -16.89
N GLY A 159 7.47 -4.97 -16.25
CA GLY A 159 7.49 -4.81 -14.80
C GLY A 159 6.48 -3.77 -14.35
N SER A 160 6.03 -3.83 -13.10
CA SER A 160 5.13 -2.82 -12.52
C SER A 160 5.73 -2.24 -11.25
N LEU A 161 5.76 -0.91 -11.14
CA LEU A 161 6.12 -0.23 -9.89
C LEU A 161 5.12 -0.52 -8.77
N ILE A 162 3.83 -0.52 -9.11
CA ILE A 162 2.76 -0.90 -8.17
C ILE A 162 2.92 -2.36 -7.76
N GLY A 163 3.22 -3.25 -8.71
CA GLY A 163 3.55 -4.66 -8.44
C GLY A 163 4.76 -4.80 -7.51
N SER A 164 5.81 -4.00 -7.72
CA SER A 164 6.99 -3.96 -6.85
C SER A 164 6.65 -3.60 -5.41
N VAL A 165 5.78 -2.60 -5.22
CA VAL A 165 5.29 -2.22 -3.88
C VAL A 165 4.43 -3.33 -3.27
N GLN A 166 3.62 -4.05 -4.06
CA GLN A 166 2.86 -5.21 -3.59
C GLN A 166 3.77 -6.37 -3.17
N GLY A 167 4.81 -6.67 -3.96
CA GLY A 167 5.85 -7.63 -3.62
C GLY A 167 6.58 -7.26 -2.33
N MET A 168 6.88 -5.97 -2.14
CA MET A 168 7.47 -5.46 -0.91
C MET A 168 6.55 -5.71 0.30
N MET A 169 5.28 -5.29 0.21
CA MET A 169 4.31 -5.44 1.30
C MET A 169 4.10 -6.90 1.70
N THR A 170 3.95 -7.80 0.73
CA THR A 170 3.72 -9.22 0.98
C THR A 170 4.93 -9.90 1.61
N GLY A 171 6.15 -9.55 1.20
CA GLY A 171 7.39 -10.04 1.81
C GLY A 171 7.56 -9.59 3.26
N LEU A 172 7.33 -8.30 3.53
CA LEU A 172 7.39 -7.72 4.88
C LEU A 172 6.36 -8.37 5.83
N VAL A 173 5.12 -8.52 5.37
CA VAL A 173 4.06 -9.17 6.15
C VAL A 173 4.37 -10.66 6.39
N CYS A 174 4.85 -11.38 5.37
CA CYS A 174 5.11 -12.81 5.45
C CYS A 174 6.17 -13.17 6.50
N ILE A 175 7.27 -12.41 6.55
CA ILE A 175 8.40 -12.71 7.46
C ILE A 175 8.14 -12.30 8.91
N THR A 176 7.22 -11.35 9.15
CA THR A 176 6.94 -10.78 10.47
C THR A 176 6.76 -11.79 11.62
N PRO A 177 5.94 -12.86 11.51
CA PRO A 177 5.80 -13.83 12.59
C PRO A 177 7.06 -14.67 12.85
N GLY A 178 8.01 -14.72 11.92
CA GLY A 178 9.20 -15.58 12.00
C GLY A 178 10.54 -14.83 11.91
N ALA A 179 10.55 -13.50 11.90
CA ALA A 179 11.72 -12.73 11.49
C ALA A 179 12.99 -13.07 12.28
N GLY A 180 12.92 -13.14 13.61
CA GLY A 180 14.06 -13.52 14.45
C GLY A 180 14.17 -15.03 14.76
N LEU A 181 13.38 -15.87 14.10
CA LEU A 181 13.24 -17.30 14.44
C LEU A 181 13.63 -18.25 13.30
N VAL A 182 13.46 -17.83 12.05
CA VAL A 182 13.76 -18.67 10.89
C VAL A 182 15.20 -18.46 10.42
N ASP A 183 15.77 -19.49 9.82
CA ASP A 183 17.06 -19.35 9.16
C ASP A 183 16.95 -18.48 7.90
N PRO A 184 18.03 -17.80 7.47
CA PRO A 184 18.01 -16.96 6.27
C PRO A 184 17.59 -17.66 4.98
N TRP A 185 17.91 -18.94 4.82
CA TRP A 185 17.48 -19.70 3.63
C TRP A 185 15.95 -19.87 3.61
N ALA A 186 15.32 -20.00 4.77
CA ALA A 186 13.87 -20.09 4.89
C ALA A 186 13.22 -18.73 4.63
N ALA A 187 13.85 -17.62 5.01
CA ALA A 187 13.40 -16.28 4.66
C ALA A 187 13.35 -16.04 3.13
N ILE A 188 14.29 -16.60 2.37
CA ILE A 188 14.26 -16.60 0.90
C ILE A 188 13.04 -17.38 0.39
N LEU A 189 12.81 -18.60 0.92
CA LEU A 189 11.66 -19.41 0.52
C LEU A 189 10.33 -18.72 0.84
N MET A 190 10.21 -18.12 2.03
CA MET A 190 9.05 -17.32 2.43
C MET A 190 8.84 -16.14 1.49
N GLY A 191 9.89 -15.42 1.13
CA GLY A 191 9.83 -14.33 0.16
C GLY A 191 9.37 -14.79 -1.23
N ALA A 192 9.86 -15.94 -1.68
CA ALA A 192 9.44 -16.49 -2.97
C ALA A 192 7.95 -16.89 -2.98
N LEU A 193 7.46 -17.48 -1.88
CA LEU A 193 6.05 -17.83 -1.73
C LEU A 193 5.17 -16.59 -1.58
N SER A 194 5.60 -15.58 -0.81
CA SER A 194 4.86 -14.33 -0.64
C SER A 194 4.82 -13.48 -1.92
N GLY A 195 5.84 -13.57 -2.76
CA GLY A 195 5.89 -12.88 -4.04
C GLY A 195 5.05 -13.55 -5.14
N SER A 196 4.66 -14.82 -4.97
CA SER A 196 4.00 -15.63 -6.01
C SER A 196 2.57 -16.07 -5.68
N ILE A 197 2.25 -16.37 -4.43
CA ILE A 197 0.90 -16.84 -4.08
C ILE A 197 -0.13 -15.70 -4.18
N PRO A 198 0.09 -14.50 -3.61
CA PRO A 198 -0.92 -13.45 -3.58
C PRO A 198 -1.29 -12.93 -4.97
N CYS A 199 -0.36 -12.92 -5.94
CA CYS A 199 -0.62 -12.45 -7.29
C CYS A 199 -1.61 -13.33 -8.07
N HIS A 200 -1.87 -14.56 -7.60
CA HIS A 200 -2.86 -15.47 -8.21
C HIS A 200 -4.22 -15.44 -7.52
N ILE A 201 -4.30 -14.96 -6.27
CA ILE A 201 -5.53 -14.99 -5.47
C ILE A 201 -6.32 -13.70 -5.62
N VAL A 202 -5.62 -12.57 -5.80
CA VAL A 202 -6.25 -11.26 -5.88
C VAL A 202 -5.71 -10.53 -7.10
N ASP A 203 -6.61 -10.14 -8.02
CA ASP A 203 -6.30 -9.23 -9.12
C ASP A 203 -6.01 -7.83 -8.57
N LEU A 204 -4.84 -7.66 -7.97
CA LEU A 204 -4.35 -6.39 -7.43
C LEU A 204 -3.69 -5.52 -8.50
N ARG A 205 -3.63 -5.99 -9.76
CA ARG A 205 -3.02 -5.25 -10.86
C ARG A 205 -3.96 -4.16 -11.35
N MET A 206 -3.43 -2.94 -11.44
CA MET A 206 -4.12 -1.81 -12.06
C MET A 206 -4.18 -1.98 -13.59
N LYS A 207 -5.04 -1.22 -14.26
CA LYS A 207 -5.11 -1.25 -15.73
C LYS A 207 -3.77 -0.80 -16.32
N GLU A 208 -3.44 -1.29 -17.51
CA GLU A 208 -2.16 -0.98 -18.19
C GLU A 208 -1.94 0.53 -18.33
N GLU A 209 -3.01 1.28 -18.65
CA GLU A 209 -3.00 2.75 -18.76
C GLU A 209 -2.52 3.44 -17.47
N ASP A 210 -2.91 2.92 -16.29
CA ASP A 210 -2.52 3.49 -14.99
C ASP A 210 -1.08 3.12 -14.61
N LEU A 211 -0.57 2.01 -15.15
CA LEU A 211 0.80 1.56 -14.94
C LEU A 211 1.79 2.42 -15.73
N GLU A 212 1.44 2.79 -16.96
CA GLU A 212 2.25 3.67 -17.82
C GLU A 212 2.47 5.04 -17.17
N VAL A 213 1.43 5.62 -16.55
CA VAL A 213 1.55 6.88 -15.78
C VAL A 213 2.59 6.77 -14.66
N GLY A 214 2.72 5.59 -14.04
CA GLY A 214 3.71 5.34 -12.99
C GLY A 214 5.13 5.28 -13.49
N ASP A 215 5.35 4.53 -14.57
CA ASP A 215 6.66 4.41 -15.20
C ASP A 215 7.12 5.77 -15.74
N ASP A 216 6.25 6.50 -16.44
CA ASP A 216 6.54 7.83 -16.97
C ASP A 216 6.89 8.82 -15.85
N ALA A 217 6.20 8.75 -14.70
CA ALA A 217 6.45 9.62 -13.57
C ALA A 217 7.84 9.43 -12.94
N ILE A 218 8.45 8.26 -13.07
CA ILE A 218 9.74 7.93 -12.45
C ILE A 218 10.88 7.97 -13.46
N HIS A 219 10.66 7.39 -14.63
CA HIS A 219 11.69 7.18 -15.63
C HIS A 219 11.72 8.27 -16.71
N GLY A 220 10.64 9.08 -16.85
CA GLY A 220 10.43 9.92 -18.02
C GLY A 220 10.08 9.08 -19.26
N GLU A 221 9.96 9.69 -20.45
CA GLU A 221 9.44 9.05 -21.68
C GLU A 221 10.25 7.83 -22.24
N GLU A 222 11.24 7.31 -21.53
CA GLU A 222 12.01 6.13 -21.99
C GLU A 222 12.37 5.19 -20.83
N ALA A 223 11.42 4.38 -20.38
CA ALA A 223 11.64 3.34 -19.37
C ALA A 223 11.82 1.92 -19.93
N TYR A 224 11.98 1.75 -21.25
CA TYR A 224 12.12 0.42 -21.88
C TYR A 224 13.53 0.21 -22.41
N VAL A 225 14.49 -0.06 -21.53
CA VAL A 225 15.82 -0.52 -21.96
C VAL A 225 16.08 -1.91 -21.40
N LEU A 226 15.73 -2.90 -22.20
CA LEU A 226 16.42 -4.19 -22.37
C LEU A 226 15.90 -4.93 -23.62
N TRP A 227 14.73 -4.53 -24.15
CA TRP A 227 14.18 -5.01 -25.42
C TRP A 227 13.42 -3.92 -26.21
N GLY A 228 13.99 -2.71 -26.29
CA GLY A 228 13.46 -1.69 -27.20
C GLY A 228 13.81 -2.05 -28.64
N ASP A 229 12.83 -2.49 -29.43
CA ASP A 229 12.91 -2.35 -30.88
C ASP A 229 13.11 -0.87 -31.17
N GLY A 230 14.21 -0.55 -31.84
CA GLY A 230 14.57 0.82 -32.19
C GLY A 230 13.57 1.39 -33.18
N GLU A 231 12.53 2.06 -32.70
CA GLU A 231 11.77 2.99 -33.52
C GLU A 231 12.20 4.42 -33.21
N SER A 232 12.80 5.02 -34.23
CA SER A 232 13.23 6.40 -34.30
C SER A 232 12.10 7.38 -33.98
N MET A 233 12.39 8.28 -33.04
CA MET A 233 11.76 9.58 -32.79
C MET A 233 11.02 10.17 -34.02
N ILE A 234 9.69 10.26 -33.92
CA ILE A 234 8.92 11.30 -34.62
C ILE A 234 8.22 12.15 -33.55
N LEU A 235 8.88 13.23 -33.15
CA LEU A 235 8.26 14.33 -32.39
C LEU A 235 7.14 14.97 -33.23
N PRO A 236 5.88 15.03 -32.78
CA PRO A 236 4.97 16.03 -33.30
C PRO A 236 5.35 17.36 -32.65
N LEU A 237 6.13 18.16 -33.38
CA LEU A 237 6.26 19.60 -33.13
C LEU A 237 4.87 20.24 -33.19
N ARG A 238 4.17 20.31 -32.05
CA ARG A 238 2.94 21.08 -31.91
C ARG A 238 3.34 22.55 -31.76
N LEU A 239 3.56 23.19 -32.91
CA LEU A 239 3.69 24.65 -32.98
C LEU A 239 2.42 25.29 -32.41
N HIS A 240 2.55 25.87 -31.23
CA HIS A 240 1.54 26.73 -30.63
C HIS A 240 1.39 27.98 -31.52
N LYS A 241 0.41 27.98 -32.41
CA LYS A 241 -0.05 29.23 -33.05
C LYS A 241 -0.73 30.07 -31.96
N SER A 242 0.02 31.01 -31.41
CA SER A 242 -0.53 32.17 -30.70
C SER A 242 -1.30 33.02 -31.70
N THR A 243 -2.62 32.91 -31.71
CA THR A 243 -3.48 33.93 -32.31
C THR A 243 -3.67 35.02 -31.26
N SER A 244 -2.98 36.14 -31.47
CA SER A 244 -3.31 37.39 -30.81
C SER A 244 -4.69 37.84 -31.25
N THR A 245 -5.59 38.05 -30.29
CA THR A 245 -6.76 38.91 -30.48
C THR A 245 -6.96 39.67 -29.19
N ILE A 246 -6.12 40.70 -29.01
CA ILE A 246 -6.44 41.84 -28.16
C ILE A 246 -6.88 42.94 -29.12
N LEU A 247 -8.18 43.20 -29.20
CA LEU A 247 -8.73 44.53 -29.45
C LEU A 247 -10.25 44.52 -29.24
N SER A 248 -10.68 45.28 -28.23
CA SER A 248 -11.97 45.94 -28.05
C SER A 248 -12.69 45.57 -26.74
N ILE A 249 -12.24 46.21 -25.67
CA ILE A 249 -13.11 46.60 -24.56
C ILE A 249 -13.77 47.92 -24.97
N SER A 250 -15.08 47.94 -25.19
CA SER A 250 -15.93 49.15 -25.07
C SER A 250 -17.38 48.86 -25.49
N HIS A 251 -18.21 48.36 -24.57
CA HIS A 251 -19.56 48.86 -24.25
C HIS A 251 -20.35 47.81 -23.47
N GLN A 252 -20.32 47.89 -22.14
CA GLN A 252 -21.48 47.49 -21.35
C GLN A 252 -22.55 48.58 -21.51
N ARG A 253 -23.68 48.23 -22.13
CA ARG A 253 -24.97 48.87 -21.82
C ARG A 253 -26.00 47.79 -21.55
N HIS A 254 -26.69 47.99 -20.44
CA HIS A 254 -27.78 47.23 -19.89
C HIS A 254 -28.83 46.75 -20.91
N SER A 255 -29.31 45.53 -20.71
CA SER A 255 -30.71 45.18 -20.96
C SER A 255 -31.16 44.11 -19.96
N ILE A 256 -32.24 44.45 -19.26
CA ILE A 256 -32.93 43.71 -18.21
C ILE A 256 -33.82 42.65 -18.86
N PRO A 257 -33.94 41.40 -18.36
CA PRO A 257 -34.92 40.46 -18.86
C PRO A 257 -36.30 40.80 -18.27
N ILE A 258 -37.25 41.18 -19.13
CA ILE A 258 -38.66 41.33 -18.75
C ILE A 258 -39.36 40.00 -19.06
N ASN A 259 -39.78 39.31 -18.00
CA ASN A 259 -40.81 38.27 -18.09
C ASN A 259 -42.19 38.93 -17.93
N LYS A 260 -43.13 38.62 -18.86
CA LYS A 260 -44.61 38.43 -18.71
C LYS A 260 -45.32 38.77 -20.04
N ILE A 261 -46.01 37.82 -20.70
CA ILE A 261 -47.44 37.40 -20.59
C ILE A 261 -48.27 37.96 -21.79
N ASP A 262 -49.17 37.10 -22.31
CA ASP A 262 -50.24 37.26 -23.33
C ASP A 262 -49.76 37.30 -24.81
N GLU A 263 -50.30 36.55 -25.79
CA GLU A 263 -51.63 35.90 -26.01
C GLU A 263 -51.52 34.45 -26.52
#